data_AF-A0A953UM52-F1
#
_entry.id   AF-A0A953UM52-F1
#
_cell.length_a   1.000
_cell.length_b   1.000
_cell.length_c   1.000
_cell.angle_alpha   90.00
_cell.angle_beta   90.00
_cell.angle_gamma   90.00
#
_symmetry.space_group_name_H-M   'P 1'
#
loop_
_entity.id
_entity.type
_entity.pdbx_description
1 polymer ?
#
loop_
_entity_poly.entity_id
_entity_poly.type
_entity_poly.pdbx_seq_one_letter_code
_entity_poly.pdbx_strand_id
1 'polypeptide(L)' 'MLSLNHIKITPRDEQVLQLLIQGCSNKEIATQLNISPRTVKQHLRTLFLRAGIRDGRKRVKLATAMFVKEQMKHATP' A
#
# COMPACT_ATOMS: atom_id res chain seq x y z
N MET A 1 20.53 1.59 4.60
CA MET A 1 19.93 0.47 3.86
C MET A 1 18.44 0.40 4.18
N LEU A 2 17.56 0.64 3.20
CA LEU A 2 16.12 0.44 3.36
C LEU A 2 15.81 -1.05 3.13
N SER A 3 15.81 -1.85 4.19
CA SER A 3 15.42 -3.26 4.11
C SER A 3 13.90 -3.37 3.94
N LEU A 4 13.44 -3.30 2.68
CA LEU A 4 12.05 -3.50 2.25
C LEU A 4 11.51 -4.92 2.50
N ASN A 5 12.32 -5.83 3.06
CA ASN A 5 12.01 -7.26 3.19
C ASN A 5 11.27 -7.63 4.50
N HIS A 6 10.99 -6.68 5.39
CA HIS A 6 10.39 -6.93 6.72
C HIS A 6 9.06 -6.19 6.97
N ILE A 7 8.48 -5.58 5.94
CA ILE A 7 7.17 -4.94 6.05
C ILE A 7 6.11 -6.05 5.99
N LYS A 8 5.64 -6.54 7.15
CA LYS A 8 4.44 -7.43 7.16
C LYS A 8 3.24 -6.66 6.61
N ILE A 9 2.93 -6.84 5.34
CA ILE A 9 1.71 -6.35 4.73
C ILE A 9 0.57 -7.20 5.28
N THR A 10 -0.44 -6.58 5.88
CA THR A 10 -1.65 -7.30 6.26
C THR A 10 -2.54 -7.44 5.02
N PRO A 11 -3.42 -8.45 4.94
CA PRO A 11 -4.34 -8.61 3.81
C PRO A 11 -5.18 -7.34 3.55
N ARG A 12 -5.44 -6.55 4.61
CA ARG A 12 -6.15 -5.27 4.49
C ARG A 12 -5.29 -4.16 3.89
N ASP A 13 -3.99 -4.13 4.22
CA ASP A 13 -3.05 -3.19 3.59
C ASP A 13 -2.84 -3.55 2.11
N GLU A 14 -2.81 -4.84 1.76
CA GLU A 14 -2.71 -5.31 0.38
C GLU A 14 -3.93 -4.89 -0.45
N GLN A 15 -5.15 -5.06 0.08
CA GLN A 15 -6.37 -4.60 -0.58
C GLN A 15 -6.36 -3.09 -0.80
N VAL A 16 -5.93 -2.30 0.19
CA VAL A 16 -5.78 -0.84 0.05
C VAL A 16 -4.75 -0.50 -1.03
N LEU A 17 -3.61 -1.19 -1.07
CA LEU A 17 -2.56 -1.02 -2.08
C LEU A 17 -3.05 -1.35 -3.49
N GLN A 18 -3.77 -2.46 -3.65
CA GLN A 18 -4.27 -2.92 -4.93
C GLN A 18 -5.20 -1.88 -5.56
N LEU A 19 -6.15 -1.36 -4.78
CA LEU A 19 -7.07 -0.33 -5.24
C LEU A 19 -6.36 1.01 -5.51
N LEU A 20 -5.34 1.34 -4.71
CA LEU A 20 -4.51 2.52 -4.95
C LEU A 20 -3.73 2.43 -6.27
N ILE A 21 -3.27 1.24 -6.66
CA ILE A 21 -2.55 1.00 -7.92
C ILE A 21 -3.50 1.00 -9.12
N GLN A 22 -4.74 0.59 -8.93
CA GLN A 22 -5.80 0.73 -9.94
C GLN A 22 -6.19 2.19 -10.20
N GLY A 23 -5.63 3.15 -9.44
CA GLY A 23 -5.92 4.57 -9.56
C GLY A 23 -7.17 5.01 -8.79
N CYS A 24 -7.73 4.14 -7.93
CA CYS A 24 -8.86 4.51 -7.10
C CYS A 24 -8.47 5.60 -6.09
N SER A 25 -9.36 6.58 -5.92
CA SER A 25 -9.23 7.62 -4.91
C SER A 25 -9.42 7.04 -3.51
N ASN A 26 -8.85 7.68 -2.49
CA ASN A 26 -9.05 7.26 -1.08
C ASN A 26 -10.53 7.10 -0.67
N LYS A 27 -11.43 7.85 -1.31
CA LYS A 27 -12.89 7.71 -1.11
C LYS A 27 -13.44 6.44 -1.76
N GLU A 28 -12.99 6.10 -2.96
CA GLU A 28 -13.40 4.89 -3.67
C GLU A 28 -12.86 3.64 -2.97
N ILE A 29 -11.59 3.68 -2.54
CA ILE A 29 -10.98 2.62 -1.72
C ILE A 29 -11.79 2.42 -0.43
N ALA A 30 -12.17 3.52 0.23
CA ALA A 30 -13.00 3.48 1.43
C ALA A 30 -14.36 2.82 1.18
N THR A 31 -15.03 3.18 0.08
CA THR A 31 -16.30 2.57 -0.32
C THR A 31 -16.15 1.08 -0.61
N GLN A 32 -15.14 0.68 -1.39
CA GLN A 32 -14.92 -0.72 -1.76
C GLN A 32 -14.57 -1.60 -0.55
N LEU A 33 -13.78 -1.08 0.38
CA LEU A 33 -13.36 -1.82 1.59
C LEU A 33 -14.32 -1.66 2.77
N ASN A 34 -15.42 -0.93 2.57
CA ASN A 34 -16.42 -0.62 3.59
C ASN A 34 -15.80 -0.02 4.87
N ILE A 35 -14.83 0.89 4.69
CA ILE A 35 -14.12 1.58 5.78
C ILE A 35 -14.16 3.09 5.55
N SER A 36 -13.86 3.88 6.58
CA SER A 36 -13.78 5.33 6.41
C SER A 36 -12.53 5.73 5.60
N PRO A 37 -12.59 6.82 4.80
CA PRO A 37 -11.42 7.35 4.08
C PRO A 37 -10.29 7.79 5.02
N ARG A 38 -10.62 8.11 6.28
CA ARG A 38 -9.65 8.35 7.33
C ARG A 38 -8.88 7.08 7.71
N THR A 39 -9.56 5.94 7.76
CA THR A 39 -8.97 4.62 8.01
C THR A 39 -8.04 4.21 6.87
N VAL A 40 -8.44 4.44 5.61
CA VAL A 40 -7.57 4.25 4.43
C VAL A 40 -6.28 5.05 4.57
N LYS A 41 -6.36 6.35 4.89
CA LYS A 41 -5.18 7.18 5.13
C LYS A 41 -4.31 6.64 6.25
N GLN A 42 -4.90 6.06 7.29
CA GLN A 42 -4.17 5.49 8.42
C GLN A 42 -3.44 4.20 8.03
N HIS A 43 -4.08 3.29 7.31
CA HIS A 43 -3.43 2.09 6.74
C HIS A 43 -2.20 2.47 5.89
N LEU A 44 -2.43 3.37 4.93
CA LEU A 44 -1.37 3.91 4.09
C LEU A 44 -0.24 4.54 4.93
N ARG A 45 -0.58 5.39 5.89
CA ARG A 45 0.43 6.04 6.76
C ARG A 45 1.25 5.02 7.53
N THR A 46 0.63 3.99 8.11
CA THR A 46 1.33 2.93 8.85
C THR A 46 2.25 2.14 7.93
N LEU A 47 1.76 1.75 6.74
CA LEU A 47 2.55 1.06 5.73
C LEU A 47 3.76 1.90 5.30
N PHE A 48 3.56 3.19 5.00
CA PHE A 48 4.64 4.09 4.59
C PHE A 48 5.63 4.38 5.70
N LEU A 49 5.17 4.48 6.95
CA LEU A 49 6.03 4.64 8.11
C LEU A 49 6.94 3.42 8.26
N ARG A 50 6.38 2.21 8.10
CA ARG A 50 7.14 0.95 8.13
C ARG A 50 8.11 0.83 6.95
N ALA A 51 7.78 1.45 5.83
CA ALA A 51 8.67 1.59 4.68
C ALA A 51 9.71 2.73 4.79
N GLY A 52 9.66 3.54 5.86
CA GLY A 52 10.54 4.69 6.03
C GLY A 52 10.25 5.90 5.13
N ILE A 53 9.09 5.96 4.47
CA ILE A 53 8.72 7.08 3.59
C ILE A 53 7.91 8.15 4.34
N ARG A 54 8.47 9.36 4.38
CA ARG A 54 7.79 10.55 4.93
C ARG A 54 7.03 11.37 3.88
N ASP A 55 7.39 11.29 2.59
CA ASP A 55 6.87 12.17 1.53
C ASP A 55 5.59 11.68 0.83
N GLY A 56 4.53 12.50 0.87
CA GLY A 56 3.19 12.25 0.30
C GLY A 56 3.14 11.78 -1.17
N ARG A 57 4.00 12.31 -2.04
CA ARG A 57 4.02 11.95 -3.48
C ARG A 57 4.86 10.71 -3.78
N LYS A 58 5.90 10.46 -2.99
CA LYS A 58 6.77 9.27 -3.13
C LYS A 58 6.05 7.99 -2.67
N ARG A 59 5.03 8.15 -1.82
CA ARG A 59 4.15 7.09 -1.32
C ARG A 59 3.44 6.30 -2.42
N VAL A 60 2.81 6.96 -3.39
CA VAL A 60 2.10 6.26 -4.47
C VAL A 60 3.07 5.48 -5.35
N LYS A 61 4.16 6.11 -5.80
CA LYS A 61 5.20 5.42 -6.58
C LYS A 61 5.83 4.24 -5.84
N LEU A 62 6.11 4.38 -4.54
CA LEU A 62 6.68 3.27 -3.76
C LEU A 62 5.64 2.17 -3.49
N ALA A 63 4.37 2.51 -3.24
CA ALA A 63 3.29 1.55 -3.12
C ALA A 63 3.20 0.67 -4.39
N THR A 64 3.20 1.29 -5.56
CA THR A 64 3.23 0.57 -6.85
C THR A 64 4.48 -0.30 -6.97
N ALA A 65 5.67 0.24 -6.64
CA ALA A 65 6.92 -0.51 -6.72
C ALA A 65 6.99 -1.69 -5.73
N MET A 66 6.45 -1.55 -4.52
CA MET A 66 6.38 -2.62 -3.52
C MET A 66 5.44 -3.72 -3.96
N PHE A 67 4.26 -3.37 -4.47
CA PHE A 67 3.28 -4.35 -4.92
C PHE A 67 3.79 -5.17 -6.11
N VAL A 68 4.42 -4.53 -7.10
CA VAL A 68 5.05 -5.24 -8.22
C VAL A 68 6.14 -6.19 -7.72
N LYS A 69 6.95 -5.76 -6.74
CA LYS A 69 8.00 -6.60 -6.16
C LYS A 69 7.45 -7.78 -5.35
N GLU A 70 6.33 -7.63 -4.66
CA GLU A 70 5.68 -8.71 -3.91
C GLU A 70 4.98 -9.71 -4.84
N GLN A 71 4.27 -9.21 -5.87
CA GLN A 71 3.66 -10.06 -6.91
C GLN A 71 4.71 -10.87 -7.69
N MET A 72 5.88 -10.29 -7.94
CA MET A 72 7.01 -10.99 -8.58
C MET A 72 7.62 -12.11 -7.71
N LYS A 73 7.50 -12.04 -6.38
CA LYS A 73 7.95 -13.13 -5.49
C LYS A 73 6.97 -14.31 -5.47
N HIS A 74 5.68 -14.06 -5.68
CA HIS A 74 4.66 -15.11 -5.78
C HIS A 74 4.43 -15.62 -7.22
N ALA A 75 5.01 -14.95 -8.23
CA ALA A 75 4.96 -15.34 -9.64
C ALA A 75 6.28 -15.98 -10.12
N THR A 76 6.87 -16.86 -9.30
CA THR A 76 7.90 -17.80 -9.79
C THR A 76 7.27 -19.21 -9.81
N PRO A 77 7.25 -19.90 -10.97
CA PRO A 77 6.78 -21.29 -11.06
C PRO A 77 7.73 -22.27 -10.37
#